data_AF-A0A8T2XR63-F1
#
_entry.id   AF-A0A8T2XR63-F1
#
_cell.length_a   1.000
_cell.length_b   1.000
_cell.length_c   1.000
_cell.angle_alpha   90.00
_cell.angle_beta   90.00
_cell.angle_gamma   90.00
#
_symmetry.space_group_name_H-M   'P 1'
#
loop_
_entity.id
_entity.type
_entity.pdbx_description
1 polymer ?
#
loop_
_entity_poly.entity_id
_entity_poly.type
_entity_poly.pdbx_seq_one_letter_code
_entity_poly.pdbx_strand_id
1 'polypeptide(L)'
;VAVEKRNSNGKKKAGIIASTVVFGMGMLMLGMIFCIRRRKFRMNDNFEDVRKEDMELPIFYLSTVANATGNFSSRNKLGEGGFGPVYK
;
A
#
# COMPACT_ATOMS: atom_id res chain seq x y z
N VAL A 1 48.85 36.19 17.91
CA VAL A 1 48.12 34.97 17.51
C VAL A 1 46.63 35.22 17.77
N ALA A 2 45.86 35.54 16.73
CA ALA A 2 44.42 35.77 16.87
C ALA A 2 43.72 34.40 16.96
N VAL A 3 43.10 34.11 18.11
CA VAL A 3 42.28 32.91 18.29
C VAL A 3 40.94 33.15 17.59
N GLU A 4 40.74 32.44 16.47
CA GLU A 4 39.49 32.40 15.73
C GLU A 4 38.34 31.97 16.67
N LYS A 5 37.46 32.92 17.04
CA LYS A 5 36.23 32.60 17.78
C LYS A 5 35.29 31.81 16.88
N ARG A 6 35.44 30.49 16.91
CA ARG A 6 34.59 29.52 16.20
C ARG A 6 33.11 29.78 16.52
N ASN A 7 32.32 30.15 15.52
CA ASN A 7 30.88 30.36 15.64
C ASN A 7 30.15 29.04 15.96
N SER A 8 30.10 28.68 17.24
CA SER A 8 29.49 27.44 17.75
C SER A 8 27.97 27.46 17.68
N ASN A 9 27.37 28.65 17.68
CA ASN A 9 25.92 28.82 17.69
C ASN A 9 25.30 28.49 16.32
N GLY A 10 25.98 28.82 15.21
CA GLY A 10 25.55 28.41 13.88
C GLY A 10 25.53 26.89 13.71
N LYS A 11 26.57 26.21 14.22
CA LYS A 11 26.67 24.74 14.17
C LYS A 11 25.60 24.05 15.02
N LYS A 12 25.31 24.59 16.21
CA LYS A 12 24.23 24.09 17.08
C LYS A 12 22.85 24.23 16.43
N LYS A 13 22.57 25.39 15.80
CA LYS A 13 21.30 25.62 15.09
C LYS A 13 21.14 24.69 13.87
N ALA A 14 22.21 24.49 13.10
CA ALA A 14 22.20 23.57 11.96
C ALA A 14 21.90 22.12 12.38
N GLY A 15 22.46 21.67 13.51
CA GLY A 15 22.17 20.34 14.06
C GLY A 15 20.70 20.13 14.42
N ILE A 16 20.05 21.14 15.02
CA ILE A 16 18.62 21.08 15.38
C ILE A 16 17.75 20.94 14.14
N ILE A 17 18.01 21.74 13.09
CA ILE A 17 17.23 21.71 11.85
C ILE A 17 17.35 20.33 11.18
N ALA A 18 18.56 19.80 11.03
CA ALA A 18 18.77 18.49 10.42
C ALA A 18 18.05 17.36 11.18
N SER A 19 18.04 17.41 12.51
CA SER A 19 17.36 16.41 13.35
C SER A 19 15.84 16.42 13.16
N THR A 20 15.22 17.60 13.14
CA THR A 20 13.76 17.71 12.96
C THR A 20 13.29 17.21 11.60
N VAL A 21 14.06 17.44 10.54
CA VAL A 21 13.73 16.99 9.19
C VAL A 21 13.78 15.46 9.09
N VAL A 22 14.82 14.83 9.63
CA VAL A 22 14.95 13.37 9.63
C VAL A 22 13.81 12.71 10.41
N PHE A 23 13.48 13.28 11.58
CA PHE A 23 12.40 12.75 12.40
C PHE A 23 11.03 12.92 11.72
N GLY A 24 10.76 14.08 11.14
CA GLY A 24 9.52 14.33 10.38
C GLY A 24 9.36 13.38 9.19
N MET A 25 10.43 13.18 8.42
CA MET A 25 10.43 12.22 7.30
C MET A 25 10.22 10.78 7.78
N GLY A 26 10.88 10.37 8.87
CA GLY A 26 10.69 9.04 9.47
C GLY A 26 9.27 8.82 9.95
N MET A 27 8.69 9.80 10.65
CA MET A 27 7.31 9.74 11.14
C MET A 27 6.28 9.70 10.00
N LEU A 28 6.48 10.49 8.94
CA LEU A 28 5.63 10.44 7.75
C LEU A 28 5.74 9.07 7.06
N MET A 29 6.94 8.52 6.90
CA MET A 29 7.15 7.21 6.30
C MET A 29 6.51 6.10 7.12
N LEU A 30 6.73 6.07 8.44
CA LEU A 30 6.10 5.11 9.35
C LEU A 30 4.57 5.27 9.36
N GLY A 31 4.06 6.50 9.37
CA GLY A 31 2.64 6.81 9.29
C GLY A 31 2.02 6.30 7.99
N MET A 32 2.65 6.52 6.84
CA MET A 32 2.21 6.02 5.54
C MET A 32 2.21 4.48 5.50
N ILE A 33 3.29 3.84 5.96
CA ILE A 33 3.38 2.38 6.06
C ILE A 33 2.26 1.83 6.96
N PHE A 34 2.03 2.43 8.12
CA PHE A 34 0.99 2.04 9.05
C PHE A 34 -0.41 2.21 8.48
N CYS A 35 -0.67 3.33 7.80
CA CYS A 35 -1.93 3.58 7.10
C CYS A 35 -2.20 2.54 6.02
N ILE A 36 -1.19 2.20 5.20
CA ILE A 36 -1.31 1.18 4.16
C ILE A 36 -1.53 -0.20 4.78
N ARG A 37 -0.77 -0.56 5.83
CA ARG A 37 -0.93 -1.85 6.53
C ARG A 37 -2.31 -1.98 7.17
N ARG A 38 -2.82 -0.93 7.81
CA ARG A 38 -4.18 -0.91 8.38
C ARG A 38 -5.26 -1.03 7.31
N ARG A 39 -5.12 -0.35 6.16
CA ARG A 39 -6.05 -0.49 5.04
C ARG A 39 -6.04 -1.91 4.46
N LYS A 40 -4.86 -2.50 4.28
CA LYS A 40 -4.71 -3.86 3.78
C LYS A 40 -5.32 -4.90 4.73
N PHE A 41 -5.17 -4.71 6.04
CA PHE A 41 -5.74 -5.61 7.04
C PHE A 41 -7.27 -5.51 7.09
N ARG A 42 -7.84 -4.30 7.06
CA ARG A 42 -9.30 -4.09 7.00
C ARG A 42 -9.94 -4.78 5.80
N MET A 43 -9.28 -4.81 4.65
CA MET A 43 -9.79 -5.54 3.48
C MET A 43 -9.80 -7.06 3.69
N ASN A 44 -8.83 -7.60 4.43
CA ASN A 44 -8.71 -9.03 4.68
C ASN A 44 -9.70 -9.52 5.76
N ASP A 45 -9.98 -8.68 6.76
CA ASP A 45 -10.87 -9.00 7.89
C ASP A 45 -12.35 -9.02 7.47
N ASN A 46 -12.80 -8.03 6.68
CA ASN A 46 -14.15 -7.99 6.13
C ASN A 46 -14.50 -9.23 5.28
N PHE A 47 -13.50 -9.92 4.71
CA PHE A 47 -13.71 -11.12 3.90
C PHE A 47 -13.65 -12.41 4.72
N GLU A 48 -12.83 -12.45 5.77
CA GLU A 48 -12.84 -13.56 6.74
C GLU A 48 -14.19 -13.69 7.44
N ASP A 49 -14.85 -12.57 7.73
CA ASP A 49 -16.19 -12.54 8.30
C ASP A 49 -17.24 -13.12 7.33
N VAL A 50 -17.21 -12.66 6.07
CA VAL A 50 -18.08 -13.19 4.99
C VAL A 50 -17.82 -14.67 4.71
N ARG A 51 -16.60 -15.17 4.92
CA ARG A 51 -16.24 -16.60 4.80
C ARG A 51 -16.77 -17.45 5.96
N LYS A 52 -17.01 -16.85 7.13
CA LYS A 52 -17.44 -17.56 8.33
C LYS A 52 -18.94 -17.65 8.47
N GLU A 53 -19.68 -16.69 7.91
CA GLU A 53 -21.12 -16.62 8.17
C GLU A 53 -21.93 -17.60 7.32
N ASP A 54 -21.96 -17.63 5.99
CA ASP A 54 -23.02 -18.44 5.32
C ASP A 54 -22.86 -18.67 3.80
N MET A 55 -21.79 -19.31 3.31
CA MET A 55 -21.74 -19.65 1.86
C MET A 55 -21.15 -21.02 1.55
N GLU A 56 -21.99 -21.92 1.01
CA GLU A 56 -21.59 -23.16 0.31
C GLU A 56 -20.78 -22.88 -0.99
N LEU A 57 -20.65 -21.62 -1.38
CA LEU A 57 -19.96 -21.19 -2.59
C LEU A 57 -18.61 -20.51 -2.27
N PRO A 58 -17.52 -20.88 -2.95
CA PRO A 58 -16.24 -20.21 -2.77
C PRO A 58 -16.30 -18.78 -3.31
N ILE A 59 -15.94 -17.82 -2.45
CA ILE A 59 -15.82 -16.42 -2.86
C ILE A 59 -14.42 -16.15 -3.39
N PHE A 60 -14.33 -15.46 -4.53
CA PHE A 60 -13.07 -15.06 -5.16
C PHE A 60 -12.94 -13.54 -5.22
N TYR A 61 -11.72 -13.04 -5.02
CA TYR A 61 -11.42 -11.64 -5.29
C TYR A 61 -11.45 -11.35 -6.79
N LEU A 62 -11.94 -10.17 -7.18
CA LEU A 62 -11.87 -9.73 -8.57
C LEU A 62 -10.43 -9.75 -9.10
N SER A 63 -9.44 -9.45 -8.26
CA SER A 63 -8.01 -9.57 -8.62
C SER A 63 -7.61 -11.02 -8.93
N THR A 64 -8.17 -12.00 -8.23
CA THR A 64 -7.95 -13.43 -8.51
C THR A 64 -8.55 -13.81 -9.86
N VAL A 65 -9.79 -13.40 -10.13
CA VAL A 65 -10.46 -13.65 -11.42
C VAL A 65 -9.75 -12.94 -12.57
N ALA A 66 -9.36 -11.68 -12.37
CA ALA A 66 -8.58 -10.92 -13.33
C ALA A 66 -7.25 -11.62 -13.61
N ASN A 67 -6.52 -12.07 -12.59
CA ASN A 67 -5.25 -12.76 -12.78
C ASN A 67 -5.42 -14.10 -13.52
N ALA A 68 -6.45 -14.89 -13.17
CA ALA A 68 -6.76 -16.15 -13.84
C ALA A 68 -7.06 -15.95 -15.33
N THR A 69 -7.83 -14.91 -15.67
CA THR A 69 -8.18 -14.57 -17.05
C THR A 69 -7.09 -13.78 -17.79
N GLY A 70 -5.92 -13.56 -17.18
CA GLY A 70 -4.85 -12.74 -17.76
C GLY A 70 -5.27 -11.28 -17.97
N ASN A 71 -5.91 -10.69 -16.97
CA ASN A 71 -6.58 -9.40 -16.98
C ASN A 71 -7.62 -9.27 -18.10
N PHE A 72 -8.47 -10.29 -18.26
CA PHE A 72 -9.48 -10.36 -19.32
C PHE A 72 -8.86 -10.21 -20.73
N SER A 73 -7.66 -10.77 -20.92
CA SER A 73 -6.97 -10.73 -22.21
C SER A 73 -7.77 -11.46 -23.28
N SER A 74 -7.80 -10.90 -24.49
CA SER A 74 -8.44 -11.53 -25.65
C SER A 74 -7.88 -12.92 -25.96
N ARG A 75 -6.63 -13.22 -25.56
CA ARG A 75 -6.02 -14.56 -25.70
C ARG A 75 -6.74 -15.62 -24.85
N ASN A 76 -7.35 -15.21 -23.74
CA ASN A 76 -8.10 -16.08 -22.85
C ASN A 76 -9.61 -16.00 -23.10
N LYS A 77 -10.06 -15.22 -24.08
CA LYS A 77 -11.47 -15.18 -24.46
C LYS A 77 -11.84 -16.48 -25.19
N LEU A 78 -12.89 -17.13 -24.71
CA LEU A 78 -13.49 -18.32 -25.29
C LEU A 78 -14.55 -17.97 -26.34
N GLY A 79 -15.28 -16.87 -26.14
CA GLY A 79 -16.32 -16.42 -27.07
C GLY A 79 -17.08 -15.21 -26.55
N GLU A 80 -18.02 -14.70 -27.34
CA GLU A 80 -18.97 -13.65 -26.96
C GLU A 80 -20.31 -13.91 -27.64
N GLY A 81 -21.40 -13.69 -26.90
CA GLY A 81 -22.78 -13.86 -27.38
C GLY A 81 -23.76 -13.09 -26.51
N GLY A 82 -25.02 -13.51 -26.44
CA GLY A 82 -26.06 -12.83 -25.64
C GLY A 82 -25.77 -12.74 -24.12
N PHE A 83 -24.85 -13.55 -23.62
CA PHE A 83 -24.37 -13.54 -22.23
C PHE A 83 -23.14 -12.65 -22.00
N GLY A 84 -22.59 -12.03 -23.06
CA GLY A 84 -21.34 -11.28 -23.02
C GLY A 84 -20.09 -12.14 -23.26
N PRO A 85 -18.90 -11.60 -22.98
CA PRO A 85 -17.63 -12.27 -23.22
C PRO A 85 -17.32 -13.33 -22.14
N VAL A 86 -16.92 -14.52 -22.58
CA VAL A 86 -16.56 -15.65 -21.71
C VAL A 86 -15.04 -15.86 -21.80
N TYR A 87 -14.38 -16.07 -20.67
CA TYR A 87 -12.93 -16.27 -20.57
C TYR A 87 -12.59 -17.60 -19.91
N LYS A 88 -11.46 -18.20 -20.28
CA LYS A 88 -10.87 -19.38 -19.62
C LYS A 88 -9.93 -18.99 -18.48
#